data_AF-A0A7W0VC55-F1
#
_entry.id   AF-A0A7W0VC55-F1
#
_cell.length_a   1.000
_cell.length_b   1.000
_cell.length_c   1.000
_cell.angle_alpha   90.00
_cell.angle_beta   90.00
_cell.angle_gamma   90.00
#
_symmetry.space_group_name_H-M   'P 1'
#
loop_
_entity.id
_entity.type
_entity.pdbx_description
1 polymer ?
#
loop_
_entity_poly.entity_id
_entity_poly.type
_entity_poly.pdbx_seq_one_letter_code
_entity_poly.pdbx_strand_id
1 'polypeptide(L)'
;MRSFAVLVVFAGCGSTPSKPVITAPERTQPLTVADRILPLFPDGAQVIVELDLARLRTNPVIGGLVTSALTGEGLPDLPTGVPMSPLAKADAIVLASYGVGTSQAAMVTVIASPEDLAESAGAARLGDHLYALGPTEWIAQLEARAALAGIGDAASGPPIVASPELLALRDRAMPPNAPGAALRITARLSFDARVALARQTGLDSAPSQVSIWADVVDDFAIIVDADAADPGDQKTKNPTKRLEAGLRGVLAGLADEPAIQALGIPSSLERAKLVARGTWVRTIVAIGPAHLQRVVARATAYLKGKS
;
A
#
# COMPACT_ATOMS: atom_id res chain seq x y z
N MET A 1 -67.95 6.25 -38.01
CA MET A 1 -67.30 4.94 -38.22
C MET A 1 -66.58 4.56 -36.94
N ARG A 2 -67.01 3.45 -36.33
CA ARG A 2 -66.46 2.87 -35.11
C ARG A 2 -65.21 2.07 -35.46
N SER A 3 -64.17 2.13 -34.64
CA SER A 3 -63.14 1.10 -34.59
C SER A 3 -62.62 0.98 -33.16
N PHE A 4 -62.87 -0.19 -32.59
CA PHE A 4 -62.34 -0.71 -31.34
C PHE A 4 -60.84 -0.97 -31.51
N ALA A 5 -60.03 -0.65 -30.50
CA ALA A 5 -58.71 -1.24 -30.33
C ALA A 5 -58.64 -1.83 -28.92
N VAL A 6 -58.47 -3.14 -28.89
CA VAL A 6 -58.41 -4.02 -27.72
C VAL A 6 -57.07 -3.81 -27.03
N LEU A 7 -57.08 -3.43 -25.75
CA LEU A 7 -55.90 -3.43 -24.90
C LEU A 7 -55.73 -4.84 -24.31
N VAL A 8 -54.73 -5.57 -24.79
CA VAL A 8 -54.32 -6.87 -24.25
C VAL A 8 -53.43 -6.63 -23.03
N VAL A 9 -53.90 -7.09 -21.86
CA VAL A 9 -53.11 -7.16 -20.64
C VAL A 9 -52.33 -8.47 -20.65
N PHE A 10 -51.01 -8.41 -20.82
CA PHE A 10 -50.13 -9.55 -20.57
C PHE A 10 -49.75 -9.60 -19.10
N ALA A 11 -50.26 -10.63 -18.42
CA ALA A 11 -49.76 -11.09 -17.13
C ALA A 11 -48.42 -11.81 -17.35
N GLY A 12 -47.31 -11.18 -16.96
CA GLY A 12 -45.98 -11.78 -16.94
C GLY A 12 -45.60 -12.21 -15.53
N CYS A 13 -45.43 -13.51 -15.33
CA CYS A 13 -45.00 -14.14 -14.08
C CYS A 13 -43.68 -13.60 -13.56
N GLY A 14 -43.58 -13.49 -12.23
CA GLY A 14 -42.39 -13.05 -11.52
C GLY A 14 -41.18 -13.93 -11.80
N SER A 15 -40.16 -13.32 -12.39
CA SER A 15 -38.78 -13.77 -12.22
C SER A 15 -38.17 -12.91 -11.11
N THR A 16 -37.70 -13.57 -10.05
CA THR A 16 -36.90 -12.93 -9.02
C THR A 16 -35.67 -12.34 -9.70
N PRO A 17 -35.35 -11.04 -9.52
CA PRO A 17 -34.13 -10.48 -10.08
C PRO A 17 -32.95 -11.23 -9.48
N SER A 18 -32.29 -12.04 -10.31
CA SER A 18 -30.98 -12.59 -10.02
C SER A 18 -30.09 -11.42 -9.62
N LYS A 19 -29.56 -11.45 -8.39
CA LYS A 19 -28.57 -10.46 -7.96
C LYS A 19 -27.48 -10.45 -9.04
N PRO A 20 -27.13 -9.29 -9.62
CA PRO A 20 -26.01 -9.23 -10.55
C PRO A 20 -24.81 -9.84 -9.83
N VAL A 21 -24.28 -10.91 -10.42
CA VAL A 21 -22.97 -11.43 -10.04
C VAL A 21 -22.03 -10.26 -10.28
N ILE A 22 -21.55 -9.65 -9.20
CA ILE A 22 -20.51 -8.63 -9.28
C ILE A 22 -19.26 -9.41 -9.67
N THR A 23 -19.05 -9.61 -10.96
CA THR A 23 -17.75 -10.00 -11.48
C THR A 23 -16.80 -8.88 -11.09
N ALA A 24 -15.78 -9.23 -10.32
CA ALA A 24 -14.72 -8.28 -9.99
C ALA A 24 -14.22 -7.67 -11.31
N PRO A 25 -14.03 -6.34 -11.37
CA PRO A 25 -13.55 -5.69 -12.60
C PRO A 25 -12.27 -6.39 -13.05
N GLU A 26 -12.25 -6.80 -14.31
CA GLU A 26 -11.08 -7.41 -14.93
C GLU A 26 -9.93 -6.40 -14.83
N ARG A 27 -8.84 -6.78 -14.15
CA ARG A 27 -7.67 -5.91 -14.03
C ARG A 27 -7.02 -5.81 -15.40
N THR A 28 -7.24 -4.69 -16.08
CA THR A 28 -6.63 -4.35 -17.38
C THR A 28 -5.19 -3.84 -17.27
N GLN A 29 -4.66 -3.74 -16.05
CA GLN A 29 -3.31 -3.22 -15.78
C GLN A 29 -2.27 -4.35 -15.83
N PRO A 30 -1.03 -4.06 -16.27
CA PRO A 30 0.04 -5.05 -16.27
C PRO A 30 0.32 -5.54 -14.85
N LEU A 31 0.51 -6.85 -14.71
CA LEU A 31 0.87 -7.47 -13.44
C LEU A 31 2.20 -6.90 -12.93
N THR A 32 2.17 -6.35 -11.73
CA THR A 32 3.38 -5.89 -11.03
C THR A 32 4.08 -7.07 -10.34
N VAL A 33 5.34 -6.88 -9.94
CA VAL A 33 6.06 -7.89 -9.13
C VAL A 33 5.31 -8.20 -7.84
N ALA A 34 4.70 -7.19 -7.22
CA ALA A 34 3.90 -7.38 -6.02
C ALA A 34 2.64 -8.26 -6.26
N ASP A 35 2.04 -8.22 -7.46
CA ASP A 35 0.88 -9.07 -7.77
C ASP A 35 1.24 -10.57 -7.80
N ARG A 36 2.52 -10.92 -8.03
CA ARG A 36 3.04 -12.30 -7.88
C ARG A 36 3.26 -12.69 -6.42
N ILE A 37 3.54 -11.73 -5.56
CA ILE A 37 3.88 -11.96 -4.14
C ILE A 37 2.63 -12.00 -3.27
N LEU A 38 1.64 -11.14 -3.52
CA LEU A 38 0.44 -11.00 -2.68
C LEU A 38 -0.29 -12.33 -2.40
N PRO A 39 -0.49 -13.24 -3.38
CA PRO A 39 -1.17 -14.50 -3.12
C PRO A 39 -0.42 -15.44 -2.17
N LEU A 40 0.89 -15.24 -1.99
CA LEU A 40 1.71 -16.07 -1.12
C LEU A 40 1.42 -15.80 0.35
N PHE A 41 0.99 -14.60 0.72
CA PHE A 41 0.70 -14.29 2.12
C PHE A 41 -0.53 -15.05 2.62
N PRO A 42 -0.45 -15.71 3.80
CA PRO A 42 -1.61 -16.24 4.48
C PRO A 42 -2.70 -15.18 4.67
N ASP A 43 -3.95 -15.64 4.63
CA ASP A 43 -5.10 -14.76 4.90
C ASP A 43 -5.01 -14.15 6.30
N GLY A 44 -5.63 -12.99 6.47
CA GLY A 44 -5.68 -12.30 7.77
C GLY A 44 -4.54 -11.30 8.01
N ALA A 45 -3.72 -11.01 7.01
CA ALA A 45 -2.80 -9.87 7.07
C ALA A 45 -3.58 -8.58 7.35
N GLN A 46 -3.19 -7.86 8.40
CA GLN A 46 -3.84 -6.62 8.82
C GLN A 46 -3.22 -5.40 8.18
N VAL A 47 -1.93 -5.46 7.83
CA VAL A 47 -1.24 -4.40 7.10
C VAL A 47 -0.36 -5.07 6.04
N ILE A 48 -0.49 -4.62 4.80
CA ILE A 48 0.38 -4.98 3.70
C ILE A 48 1.03 -3.71 3.15
N VAL A 49 2.35 -3.71 3.03
CA VAL A 49 3.13 -2.62 2.43
C VAL A 49 3.82 -3.17 1.19
N GLU A 50 3.58 -2.59 0.03
CA GLU A 50 4.24 -2.92 -1.25
C GLU A 50 5.14 -1.75 -1.65
N LEU A 51 6.40 -2.03 -1.96
CA LEU A 51 7.38 -1.05 -2.43
C LEU A 51 8.01 -1.55 -3.73
N ASP A 52 7.88 -0.77 -4.81
CA ASP A 52 8.50 -1.05 -6.11
C ASP A 52 9.83 -0.29 -6.22
N LEU A 53 10.89 -0.96 -5.80
CA LEU A 53 12.24 -0.40 -5.76
C LEU A 53 12.83 -0.22 -7.15
N ALA A 54 12.54 -1.11 -8.09
CA ALA A 54 12.97 -0.99 -9.47
C ALA A 54 12.42 0.30 -10.10
N ARG A 55 11.12 0.57 -9.90
CA ARG A 55 10.47 1.81 -10.35
C ARG A 55 11.09 3.05 -9.70
N LEU A 56 11.31 3.03 -8.39
CA LEU A 56 11.93 4.14 -7.67
C LEU A 56 13.36 4.43 -8.17
N ARG A 57 14.18 3.39 -8.41
CA ARG A 57 15.56 3.54 -8.90
C ARG A 57 15.63 4.04 -10.34
N THR A 58 14.71 3.60 -11.20
CA THR A 58 14.68 3.98 -12.62
C THR A 58 14.07 5.37 -12.86
N ASN A 59 13.49 5.99 -11.83
CA ASN A 59 12.92 7.32 -11.92
C ASN A 59 14.01 8.39 -12.17
N PRO A 60 13.86 9.27 -13.17
CA PRO A 60 14.90 10.25 -13.52
C PRO A 60 15.10 11.37 -12.50
N VAL A 61 14.12 11.63 -11.63
CA VAL A 61 14.18 12.71 -10.63
C VAL A 61 14.71 12.21 -9.30
N ILE A 62 14.21 11.07 -8.82
CA ILE A 62 14.56 10.54 -7.48
C ILE A 62 15.54 9.37 -7.51
N GLY A 63 15.78 8.75 -8.66
CA GLY A 63 16.49 7.46 -8.77
C GLY A 63 17.92 7.50 -8.23
N GLY A 64 18.63 8.61 -8.43
CA GLY A 64 19.97 8.82 -7.85
C GLY A 64 19.95 8.87 -6.32
N LEU A 65 18.97 9.56 -5.74
CA LEU A 65 18.77 9.64 -4.29
C LEU A 65 18.44 8.26 -3.71
N VAL A 66 17.49 7.54 -4.34
CA VAL A 66 17.08 6.19 -3.92
C VAL A 66 18.25 5.22 -4.00
N THR A 67 18.99 5.22 -5.12
CA THR A 67 20.18 4.37 -5.28
C THR A 67 21.20 4.66 -4.18
N SER A 68 21.54 5.93 -3.96
CA SER A 68 22.50 6.33 -2.91
C SER A 68 22.04 5.88 -1.51
N ALA A 69 20.75 6.02 -1.20
CA ALA A 69 20.18 5.61 0.08
C ALA A 69 20.21 4.09 0.29
N LEU A 70 20.07 3.29 -0.78
CA LEU A 70 20.06 1.83 -0.69
C LEU A 70 21.47 1.23 -0.73
N THR A 71 22.38 1.80 -1.52
CA THR A 71 23.77 1.30 -1.65
C THR A 71 24.71 1.89 -0.61
N GLY A 72 24.34 3.02 0.00
CA GLY A 72 25.26 3.82 0.82
C GLY A 72 26.24 4.64 -0.02
N GLU A 73 26.16 4.59 -1.35
CA GLU A 73 27.10 5.28 -2.23
C GLU A 73 26.99 6.79 -2.07
N GLY A 74 28.14 7.44 -1.81
CA GLY A 74 28.21 8.88 -1.58
C GLY A 74 27.65 9.34 -0.23
N LEU A 75 27.36 8.41 0.69
CA LEU A 75 27.08 8.67 2.10
C LEU A 75 28.35 8.51 2.94
N PRO A 76 28.38 9.02 4.19
CA PRO A 76 29.47 8.73 5.12
C PRO A 76 29.66 7.22 5.28
N ASP A 77 30.93 6.77 5.36
CA ASP A 77 31.26 5.35 5.48
C ASP A 77 30.54 4.72 6.67
N LEU A 78 29.91 3.56 6.41
CA LEU A 78 29.37 2.73 7.48
C LEU A 78 30.52 2.19 8.35
N PRO A 79 30.26 1.92 9.64
CA PRO A 79 31.22 1.21 10.48
C PRO A 79 31.71 -0.07 9.81
N THR A 80 33.01 -0.36 9.94
CA THR A 80 33.63 -1.54 9.33
C THR A 80 32.88 -2.81 9.74
N GLY A 81 32.49 -3.64 8.76
CA GLY A 81 31.78 -4.89 9.00
C GLY A 81 30.25 -4.83 8.88
N VAL A 82 29.67 -3.65 8.60
CA VAL A 82 28.25 -3.55 8.22
C VAL A 82 28.11 -3.89 6.73
N PRO A 83 27.44 -5.01 6.36
CA PRO A 83 27.24 -5.35 4.96
C PRO A 83 26.34 -4.32 4.27
N MET A 84 26.53 -4.15 2.96
CA MET A 84 25.62 -3.33 2.15
C MET A 84 24.19 -3.89 2.21
N SER A 85 23.20 -3.01 2.09
CA SER A 85 21.80 -3.40 2.18
C SER A 85 21.44 -4.39 1.06
N PRO A 86 20.80 -5.54 1.36
CA PRO A 86 20.31 -6.48 0.35
C PRO A 86 19.21 -5.86 -0.54
N LEU A 87 18.71 -4.67 -0.17
CA LEU A 87 17.70 -3.94 -0.93
C LEU A 87 18.27 -3.15 -2.10
N ALA A 88 19.60 -3.02 -2.20
CA ALA A 88 20.27 -2.28 -3.27
C ALA A 88 19.88 -2.78 -4.68
N LYS A 89 19.71 -4.10 -4.83
CA LYS A 89 19.34 -4.73 -6.10
C LYS A 89 17.93 -5.31 -6.14
N ALA A 90 17.23 -5.38 -5.00
CA ALA A 90 15.88 -5.90 -4.93
C ALA A 90 14.92 -5.11 -5.83
N ASP A 91 14.07 -5.77 -6.60
CA ASP A 91 13.08 -5.14 -7.49
C ASP A 91 11.86 -4.66 -6.72
N ALA A 92 11.40 -5.45 -5.76
CA ALA A 92 10.25 -5.11 -4.93
C ALA A 92 10.36 -5.71 -3.53
N ILE A 93 9.67 -5.09 -2.58
CA ILE A 93 9.47 -5.60 -1.23
C ILE A 93 7.97 -5.61 -0.96
N VAL A 94 7.47 -6.70 -0.40
CA VAL A 94 6.14 -6.74 0.20
C VAL A 94 6.24 -7.20 1.64
N LEU A 95 5.71 -6.41 2.56
CA LEU A 95 5.65 -6.71 3.98
C LEU A 95 4.19 -7.01 4.34
N ALA A 96 3.95 -8.08 5.10
CA ALA A 96 2.66 -8.40 5.67
C ALA A 96 2.77 -8.48 7.20
N SER A 97 1.90 -7.78 7.90
CA SER A 97 1.83 -7.78 9.36
C SER A 97 0.54 -8.43 9.85
N TYR A 98 0.66 -9.25 10.88
CA TYR A 98 -0.39 -10.02 11.53
C TYR A 98 -0.41 -9.69 13.03
N GLY A 99 -1.57 -9.77 13.68
CA GLY A 99 -1.69 -9.54 15.12
C GLY A 99 -1.27 -8.14 15.60
N VAL A 100 -1.27 -7.13 14.72
CA VAL A 100 -0.96 -5.72 15.00
C VAL A 100 -1.76 -5.22 16.20
N GLY A 101 -1.06 -4.60 17.15
CA GLY A 101 -1.62 -4.13 18.41
C GLY A 101 -1.69 -5.18 19.53
N THR A 102 -1.27 -6.42 19.26
CA THR A 102 -1.24 -7.51 20.26
C THR A 102 0.19 -7.96 20.57
N SER A 103 0.36 -8.78 21.62
CA SER A 103 1.64 -9.41 21.96
C SER A 103 2.08 -10.50 20.97
N GLN A 104 1.19 -10.93 20.08
CA GLN A 104 1.46 -11.94 19.04
C GLN A 104 1.71 -11.30 17.67
N ALA A 105 2.06 -10.01 17.63
CA ALA A 105 2.34 -9.32 16.39
C ALA A 105 3.52 -9.95 15.66
N ALA A 106 3.32 -10.31 14.40
CA ALA A 106 4.33 -10.90 13.54
C ALA A 106 4.39 -10.15 12.21
N MET A 107 5.58 -10.05 11.65
CA MET A 107 5.82 -9.45 10.34
C MET A 107 6.58 -10.45 9.47
N VAL A 108 6.15 -10.56 8.22
CA VAL A 108 6.81 -11.36 7.20
C VAL A 108 7.08 -10.45 6.02
N THR A 109 8.29 -10.54 5.49
CA THR A 109 8.73 -9.76 4.34
C THR A 109 9.09 -10.70 3.20
N VAL A 110 8.59 -10.41 2.01
CA VAL A 110 9.01 -11.08 0.77
C VAL A 110 9.71 -10.07 -0.11
N ILE A 111 10.93 -10.40 -0.52
CA ILE A 111 11.77 -9.59 -1.38
C ILE A 111 11.88 -10.29 -2.73
N ALA A 112 11.55 -9.57 -3.81
CA ALA A 112 11.92 -9.98 -5.15
C ALA A 112 13.30 -9.40 -5.47
N SER A 113 14.28 -10.23 -5.75
CA SER A 113 15.65 -9.80 -6.03
C SER A 113 16.34 -10.69 -7.06
N PRO A 114 16.98 -10.13 -8.09
CA PRO A 114 17.79 -10.90 -9.02
C PRO A 114 19.05 -11.48 -8.36
N GLU A 115 19.54 -10.86 -7.27
CA GLU A 115 20.66 -11.39 -6.49
C GLU A 115 20.20 -12.52 -5.56
N ASP A 116 21.07 -13.52 -5.39
CA ASP A 116 20.77 -14.62 -4.48
C ASP A 116 20.92 -14.18 -3.03
N LEU A 117 19.78 -13.96 -2.37
CA LEU A 117 19.75 -13.57 -0.97
C LEU A 117 19.78 -14.77 -0.02
N ALA A 118 19.81 -16.02 -0.50
CA ALA A 118 19.79 -17.21 0.36
C ALA A 118 20.97 -17.27 1.35
N GLU A 119 22.11 -16.69 0.99
CA GLU A 119 23.28 -16.59 1.87
C GLU A 119 23.18 -15.45 2.90
N SER A 120 22.19 -14.56 2.76
CA SER A 120 21.91 -13.53 3.76
C SER A 120 21.26 -14.15 4.99
N ALA A 121 21.81 -13.84 6.17
CA ALA A 121 21.35 -14.41 7.44
C ALA A 121 19.83 -14.27 7.64
N GLY A 122 19.10 -15.39 7.52
CA GLY A 122 17.67 -15.47 7.79
C GLY A 122 16.74 -15.42 6.58
N ALA A 123 17.25 -15.29 5.35
CA ALA A 123 16.43 -15.33 4.14
C ALA A 123 16.17 -16.77 3.67
N ALA A 124 14.90 -17.12 3.46
CA ALA A 124 14.50 -18.40 2.86
C ALA A 124 14.05 -18.20 1.41
N ARG A 125 14.57 -19.02 0.49
CA ARG A 125 14.21 -18.92 -0.93
C ARG A 125 12.84 -19.56 -1.17
N LEU A 126 11.90 -18.79 -1.72
CA LEU A 126 10.55 -19.27 -2.07
C LEU A 126 10.46 -19.82 -3.51
N GLY A 127 11.35 -19.36 -4.41
CA GLY A 127 11.34 -19.67 -5.85
C GLY A 127 11.37 -18.39 -6.70
N ASP A 128 11.72 -18.50 -7.99
CA ASP A 128 11.71 -17.39 -8.98
C ASP A 128 12.17 -16.01 -8.46
N HIS A 129 13.35 -15.97 -7.85
CA HIS A 129 13.96 -14.74 -7.31
C HIS A 129 13.18 -14.11 -6.14
N LEU A 130 12.36 -14.89 -5.42
CA LEU A 130 11.64 -14.47 -4.22
C LEU A 130 12.29 -15.05 -2.95
N TYR A 131 12.45 -14.19 -1.95
CA TYR A 131 13.08 -14.50 -0.67
C TYR A 131 12.21 -14.02 0.48
N ALA A 132 11.98 -14.87 1.47
CA ALA A 132 11.20 -14.58 2.66
C ALA A 132 12.09 -14.29 3.88
N LEU A 133 11.68 -13.31 4.69
CA LEU A 133 12.27 -12.96 5.98
C LEU A 133 11.13 -12.89 7.00
N GLY A 134 11.32 -13.46 8.19
CA GLY A 134 10.31 -13.45 9.25
C GLY A 134 10.46 -14.63 10.20
N PRO A 135 9.49 -14.85 11.11
CA PRO A 135 9.50 -16.03 11.97
C PRO A 135 9.39 -17.32 11.16
N THR A 136 10.06 -18.38 11.61
CA THR A 136 10.22 -19.64 10.85
C THR A 136 8.88 -20.29 10.51
N GLU A 137 7.90 -20.24 11.41
CA GLU A 137 6.55 -20.78 11.20
C GLU A 137 5.76 -20.06 10.10
N TRP A 138 6.05 -18.78 9.87
CA TRP A 138 5.44 -18.01 8.79
C TRP A 138 6.17 -18.23 7.47
N ILE A 139 7.50 -18.32 7.50
CA ILE A 139 8.30 -18.68 6.32
C ILE A 139 7.86 -20.04 5.77
N ALA A 140 7.71 -21.05 6.63
CA ALA A 140 7.26 -22.39 6.19
C ALA A 140 5.88 -22.36 5.51
N GLN A 141 4.97 -21.48 5.95
CA GLN A 141 3.68 -21.29 5.28
C GLN A 141 3.82 -20.64 3.90
N LEU A 142 4.73 -19.67 3.76
CA LEU A 142 5.03 -19.06 2.46
C LEU A 142 5.66 -20.07 1.49
N GLU A 143 6.58 -20.91 1.96
CA GLU A 143 7.19 -21.98 1.14
C GLU A 143 6.12 -22.97 0.64
N ALA A 144 5.23 -23.41 1.54
CA ALA A 144 4.12 -24.29 1.17
C ALA A 144 3.18 -23.65 0.14
N ARG A 145 2.86 -22.36 0.29
CA ARG A 145 2.04 -21.62 -0.68
C ARG A 145 2.76 -21.38 -2.00
N ALA A 146 4.06 -21.09 -2.00
CA ALA A 146 4.86 -20.93 -3.21
C ALA A 146 4.90 -22.23 -4.02
N ALA A 147 5.08 -23.37 -3.35
CA ALA A 147 5.01 -24.70 -3.97
C ALA A 147 3.63 -24.97 -4.60
N LEU A 148 2.54 -24.62 -3.90
CA LEU A 148 1.17 -24.78 -4.42
C LEU A 148 0.86 -23.85 -5.60
N ALA A 149 1.40 -22.63 -5.58
CA ALA A 149 1.25 -21.65 -6.66
C ALA A 149 2.08 -22.00 -7.91
N GLY A 150 2.92 -23.03 -7.84
CA GLY A 150 3.82 -23.41 -8.93
C GLY A 150 4.92 -22.38 -9.18
N ILE A 151 5.32 -21.63 -8.14
CA ILE A 151 6.49 -20.75 -8.21
C ILE A 151 7.73 -21.64 -8.01
N GLY A 152 8.56 -21.75 -9.05
CA GLY A 152 9.69 -22.70 -9.15
C GLY A 152 9.46 -23.89 -10.10
N ASP A 153 10.37 -24.87 -10.08
CA ASP A 153 10.50 -25.92 -11.13
C ASP A 153 9.31 -26.91 -11.22
N ALA A 154 8.36 -26.87 -10.28
CA ALA A 154 7.22 -27.80 -10.20
C ALA A 154 5.87 -27.08 -10.35
N ALA A 155 5.62 -26.45 -11.50
CA ALA A 155 4.36 -25.77 -11.78
C ALA A 155 3.26 -26.75 -12.25
N SER A 156 2.40 -27.19 -11.32
CA SER A 156 1.20 -27.99 -11.65
C SER A 156 -0.06 -27.68 -10.82
N GLY A 157 0.00 -26.68 -9.94
CA GLY A 157 -1.15 -26.28 -9.09
C GLY A 157 -2.04 -25.21 -9.73
N PRO A 158 -3.32 -25.09 -9.30
CA PRO A 158 -4.16 -23.96 -9.69
C PRO A 158 -3.57 -22.64 -9.17
N PRO A 159 -3.70 -21.53 -9.90
CA PRO A 159 -3.14 -20.24 -9.48
C PRO A 159 -3.75 -19.82 -8.15
N ILE A 160 -2.90 -19.54 -7.16
CA ILE A 160 -3.33 -18.91 -5.92
C ILE A 160 -3.59 -17.43 -6.23
N VAL A 161 -4.75 -16.94 -5.83
CA VAL A 161 -5.14 -15.54 -6.00
C VAL A 161 -5.38 -14.95 -4.61
N ALA A 162 -4.89 -13.72 -4.40
CA ALA A 162 -5.19 -12.97 -3.19
C ALA A 162 -6.70 -12.69 -3.06
N SER A 163 -7.20 -12.54 -1.83
CA SER A 163 -8.64 -12.40 -1.60
C SER A 163 -9.24 -11.19 -2.32
N PRO A 164 -10.46 -11.29 -2.90
CA PRO A 164 -11.11 -10.17 -3.58
C PRO A 164 -11.26 -8.93 -2.71
N GLU A 165 -11.51 -9.10 -1.42
CA GLU A 165 -11.64 -7.99 -0.47
C GLU A 165 -10.31 -7.25 -0.26
N LEU A 166 -9.19 -7.98 -0.22
CA LEU A 166 -7.87 -7.38 -0.14
C LEU A 166 -7.57 -6.58 -1.41
N LEU A 167 -7.81 -7.16 -2.59
CA LEU A 167 -7.57 -6.50 -3.86
C LEU A 167 -8.45 -5.26 -4.04
N ALA A 168 -9.72 -5.34 -3.64
CA ALA A 168 -10.64 -4.20 -3.67
C ALA A 168 -10.21 -3.05 -2.74
N LEU A 169 -9.68 -3.36 -1.55
CA LEU A 169 -9.16 -2.34 -0.64
C LEU A 169 -7.83 -1.77 -1.16
N ARG A 170 -6.93 -2.62 -1.65
CA ARG A 170 -5.64 -2.22 -2.24
C ARG A 170 -5.82 -1.21 -3.38
N ASP A 171 -6.76 -1.48 -4.28
CA ASP A 171 -6.96 -0.65 -5.47
C ASP A 171 -7.79 0.62 -5.19
N ARG A 172 -8.31 0.78 -3.96
CA ARG A 172 -9.24 1.88 -3.61
C ARG A 172 -8.63 3.28 -3.77
N ALA A 173 -7.43 3.49 -3.23
CA ALA A 173 -6.73 4.78 -3.33
C ALA A 173 -6.12 5.03 -4.72
N MET A 174 -5.99 3.98 -5.55
CA MET A 174 -5.35 4.08 -6.84
C MET A 174 -6.18 4.93 -7.82
N PRO A 175 -5.58 5.93 -8.49
CA PRO A 175 -6.26 6.65 -9.56
C PRO A 175 -6.67 5.74 -10.72
N PRO A 176 -7.78 6.03 -11.40
CA PRO A 176 -8.11 5.37 -12.66
C PRO A 176 -6.94 5.51 -13.66
N ASN A 177 -6.62 4.43 -14.36
CA ASN A 177 -5.55 4.37 -15.38
C ASN A 177 -4.13 4.61 -14.87
N ALA A 178 -3.89 4.65 -13.56
CA ALA A 178 -2.52 4.66 -13.05
C ALA A 178 -1.79 3.39 -13.51
N PRO A 179 -0.58 3.48 -14.08
CA PRO A 179 0.14 2.33 -14.65
C PRO A 179 0.75 1.42 -13.57
N GLY A 180 0.77 1.88 -12.31
CA GLY A 180 1.38 1.18 -11.20
C GLY A 180 1.38 2.05 -9.94
N ALA A 181 2.28 1.73 -9.01
CA ALA A 181 2.55 2.50 -7.80
C ALA A 181 4.00 2.27 -7.39
N ALA A 182 4.66 3.30 -6.88
CA ALA A 182 5.95 3.14 -6.22
C ALA A 182 5.76 2.57 -4.79
N LEU A 183 4.67 2.96 -4.13
CA LEU A 183 4.29 2.51 -2.80
C LEU A 183 2.78 2.22 -2.77
N ARG A 184 2.39 1.08 -2.18
CA ARG A 184 1.03 0.84 -1.72
C ARG A 184 1.01 0.40 -0.27
N ILE A 185 0.01 0.83 0.47
CA ILE A 185 -0.26 0.33 1.82
C ILE A 185 -1.74 -0.04 1.91
N THR A 186 -2.01 -1.27 2.31
CA THR A 186 -3.36 -1.78 2.50
C THR A 186 -3.51 -2.22 3.94
N ALA A 187 -4.43 -1.63 4.70
CA ALA A 187 -4.60 -1.94 6.12
C ALA A 187 -6.07 -2.17 6.50
N ARG A 188 -6.31 -3.23 7.26
CA ARG A 188 -7.56 -3.56 7.96
C ARG A 188 -7.23 -3.66 9.44
N LEU A 189 -7.47 -2.57 10.16
CA LEU A 189 -7.01 -2.42 11.54
C LEU A 189 -8.03 -3.00 12.52
N SER A 190 -7.56 -3.88 13.40
CA SER A 190 -8.32 -4.33 14.57
C SER A 190 -8.59 -3.17 15.53
N PHE A 191 -9.49 -3.37 16.49
CA PHE A 191 -9.73 -2.38 17.54
C PHE A 191 -8.44 -1.96 18.25
N ASP A 192 -7.61 -2.92 18.68
CA ASP A 192 -6.35 -2.63 19.38
C ASP A 192 -5.36 -1.86 18.50
N ALA A 193 -5.24 -2.22 17.23
CA ALA A 193 -4.41 -1.49 16.27
C ALA A 193 -4.89 -0.04 16.08
N ARG A 194 -6.21 0.19 16.04
CA ARG A 194 -6.79 1.52 15.97
C ARG A 194 -6.54 2.34 17.24
N VAL A 195 -6.64 1.73 18.42
CA VAL A 195 -6.32 2.41 19.69
C VAL A 195 -4.86 2.84 19.71
N ALA A 196 -3.94 1.96 19.29
CA ALA A 196 -2.53 2.30 19.17
C ALA A 196 -2.29 3.43 18.16
N LEU A 197 -2.91 3.35 16.97
CA LEU A 197 -2.80 4.37 15.94
C LEU A 197 -3.36 5.74 16.40
N ALA A 198 -4.52 5.74 17.06
CA ALA A 198 -5.14 6.94 17.63
C ALA A 198 -4.20 7.63 18.63
N ARG A 199 -3.54 6.86 19.52
CA ARG A 199 -2.55 7.41 20.47
C ARG A 199 -1.32 7.99 19.78
N GLN A 200 -0.83 7.36 18.72
CA GLN A 200 0.35 7.83 17.98
C GLN A 200 0.06 9.09 17.14
N THR A 201 -1.14 9.19 16.59
CA THR A 201 -1.50 10.25 15.64
C THR A 201 -2.31 11.39 16.27
N GLY A 202 -2.82 11.21 17.49
CA GLY A 202 -3.75 12.13 18.12
C GLY A 202 -5.15 12.12 17.50
N LEU A 203 -5.46 11.14 16.64
CA LEU A 203 -6.81 10.99 16.09
C LEU A 203 -7.79 10.52 17.17
N ASP A 204 -8.91 11.22 17.31
CA ASP A 204 -10.03 10.80 18.18
C ASP A 204 -10.53 9.39 17.86
N SER A 205 -10.58 9.06 16.56
CA SER A 205 -11.03 7.76 16.05
C SER A 205 -10.18 7.41 14.85
N ALA A 206 -9.32 6.41 15.02
CA ALA A 206 -8.49 5.89 13.94
C ALA A 206 -9.34 5.07 12.95
N PRO A 207 -9.03 5.13 11.65
CA PRO A 207 -9.81 4.45 10.63
C PRO A 207 -9.72 2.93 10.77
N SER A 208 -10.81 2.23 10.45
CA SER A 208 -10.84 0.76 10.46
C SER A 208 -10.17 0.15 9.23
N GLN A 209 -10.14 0.90 8.13
CA GLN A 209 -9.48 0.51 6.90
C GLN A 209 -8.72 1.69 6.30
N VAL A 210 -7.56 1.40 5.72
CA VAL A 210 -6.73 2.38 5.02
C VAL A 210 -6.23 1.78 3.72
N SER A 211 -6.29 2.56 2.66
CA SER A 211 -5.65 2.29 1.37
C SER A 211 -4.77 3.48 1.04
N ILE A 212 -3.51 3.24 0.73
CA ILE A 212 -2.54 4.25 0.34
C ILE A 212 -1.98 3.86 -1.02
N TRP A 213 -1.96 4.81 -1.92
CA TRP A 213 -1.26 4.74 -3.19
C TRP A 213 -0.31 5.92 -3.27
N ALA A 214 0.95 5.70 -3.61
CA ALA A 214 1.87 6.77 -3.96
C ALA A 214 2.72 6.39 -5.15
N ASP A 215 3.03 7.38 -5.97
CA ASP A 215 3.85 7.20 -7.16
C ASP A 215 4.64 8.47 -7.48
N VAL A 216 5.66 8.27 -8.32
CA VAL A 216 6.60 9.30 -8.73
C VAL A 216 6.96 9.11 -10.20
N VAL A 217 6.81 10.19 -10.97
CA VAL A 217 7.20 10.26 -12.39
C VAL A 217 8.14 11.45 -12.55
N ASP A 218 7.65 12.60 -12.97
CA ASP A 218 8.34 13.89 -12.86
C ASP A 218 7.81 14.70 -11.67
N ASP A 219 6.60 14.41 -11.21
CA ASP A 219 5.98 14.85 -9.97
C ASP A 219 5.84 13.70 -8.95
N PHE A 220 5.37 14.02 -7.75
CA PHE A 220 5.04 13.03 -6.72
C PHE A 220 3.59 13.21 -6.29
N ALA A 221 2.87 12.10 -6.14
CA ALA A 221 1.53 12.09 -5.61
C ALA A 221 1.36 10.97 -4.58
N ILE A 222 0.64 11.27 -3.50
CA ILE A 222 0.15 10.30 -2.52
C ILE A 222 -1.35 10.51 -2.31
N ILE A 223 -2.09 9.42 -2.37
CA ILE A 223 -3.53 9.35 -2.11
C ILE A 223 -3.74 8.37 -0.98
N VAL A 224 -4.47 8.83 0.05
CA VAL A 224 -4.85 8.04 1.21
C VAL A 224 -6.36 8.00 1.29
N ASP A 225 -6.95 6.83 1.18
CA ASP A 225 -8.36 6.58 1.49
C ASP A 225 -8.46 5.93 2.86
N ALA A 226 -9.15 6.60 3.79
CA ALA A 226 -9.37 6.12 5.14
C ALA A 226 -10.87 5.99 5.44
N ASP A 227 -11.29 4.84 5.98
CA ASP A 227 -12.68 4.59 6.34
C ASP A 227 -12.98 5.16 7.73
N ALA A 228 -13.89 6.12 7.79
CA ALA A 228 -14.39 6.69 9.03
C ALA A 228 -15.45 5.81 9.70
N ALA A 229 -15.91 4.73 9.05
CA ALA A 229 -16.82 3.79 9.67
C ALA A 229 -16.14 3.09 10.85
N ASP A 230 -16.64 3.37 12.05
CA ASP A 230 -16.36 2.56 13.22
C ASP A 230 -17.51 1.56 13.43
N PRO A 231 -17.31 0.26 13.17
CA PRO A 231 -18.35 -0.73 13.43
C PRO A 231 -18.77 -0.81 14.91
N GLY A 232 -17.93 -0.33 15.84
CA GLY A 232 -18.21 -0.27 17.27
C GLY A 232 -18.96 0.98 17.74
N ASP A 233 -19.08 2.03 16.92
CA ASP A 233 -19.67 3.30 17.33
C ASP A 233 -20.84 3.72 16.43
N GLN A 234 -22.00 3.09 16.68
CA GLN A 234 -23.25 3.40 15.99
C GLN A 234 -23.85 4.78 16.34
N LYS A 235 -23.30 5.48 17.36
CA LYS A 235 -23.87 6.73 17.89
C LYS A 235 -23.11 7.97 17.42
N THR A 236 -21.92 7.83 16.83
CA THR A 236 -21.17 8.98 16.33
C THR A 236 -21.89 9.67 15.18
N LYS A 237 -22.23 10.95 15.41
CA LYS A 237 -22.76 11.84 14.38
C LYS A 237 -21.59 12.35 13.52
N ASN A 238 -21.73 12.25 12.19
CA ASN A 238 -20.78 12.76 11.19
C ASN A 238 -19.33 12.22 11.34
N PRO A 239 -19.11 10.89 11.35
CA PRO A 239 -17.77 10.30 11.51
C PRO A 239 -16.77 10.80 10.47
N THR A 240 -17.19 11.02 9.23
CA THR A 240 -16.33 11.54 8.16
C THR A 240 -15.84 12.95 8.40
N LYS A 241 -16.67 13.86 8.93
CA LYS A 241 -16.24 15.22 9.28
C LYS A 241 -15.24 15.22 10.42
N ARG A 242 -15.42 14.33 11.41
CA ARG A 242 -14.46 14.16 12.52
C ARG A 242 -13.13 13.62 12.01
N LEU A 243 -13.15 12.57 11.18
CA LEU A 243 -11.94 12.03 10.58
C LEU A 243 -11.25 13.08 9.68
N GLU A 244 -11.99 13.83 8.88
CA GLU A 244 -11.42 14.92 8.06
C GLU A 244 -10.71 15.96 8.93
N ALA A 245 -11.35 16.44 10.01
CA ALA A 245 -10.74 17.40 10.92
C ALA A 245 -9.48 16.83 11.59
N GLY A 246 -9.54 15.57 12.04
CA GLY A 246 -8.39 14.87 12.61
C GLY A 246 -7.23 14.73 11.63
N LEU A 247 -7.51 14.33 10.38
CA LEU A 247 -6.50 14.21 9.33
C LEU A 247 -5.87 15.58 8.99
N ARG A 248 -6.63 16.68 9.00
CA ARG A 248 -6.05 18.03 8.87
C ARG A 248 -5.10 18.35 10.02
N GLY A 249 -5.47 17.99 11.25
CA GLY A 249 -4.60 18.13 12.41
C GLY A 249 -3.31 17.32 12.28
N VAL A 250 -3.40 16.06 11.84
CA VAL A 250 -2.23 15.20 11.57
C VAL A 250 -1.33 15.81 10.50
N LEU A 251 -1.89 16.28 9.39
CA LEU A 251 -1.12 16.90 8.31
C LEU A 251 -0.42 18.19 8.74
N ALA A 252 -1.09 19.01 9.56
CA ALA A 252 -0.48 20.20 10.15
C ALA A 252 0.66 19.83 11.11
N GLY A 253 0.45 18.85 12.00
CA GLY A 253 1.50 18.37 12.89
C GLY A 253 2.70 17.81 12.13
N LEU A 254 2.47 17.04 11.05
CA LEU A 254 3.54 16.58 10.16
C LEU A 254 4.26 17.74 9.46
N ALA A 255 3.54 18.80 9.07
CA ALA A 255 4.14 19.99 8.46
C ALA A 255 5.09 20.73 9.42
N ASP A 256 4.85 20.60 10.73
CA ASP A 256 5.69 21.18 11.79
C ASP A 256 6.92 20.33 12.13
N GLU A 257 7.01 19.08 11.66
CA GLU A 257 8.15 18.21 11.93
C GLU A 257 9.46 18.76 11.32
N PRO A 258 10.56 18.88 12.09
CA PRO A 258 11.80 19.48 11.60
C PRO A 258 12.36 18.83 10.32
N ALA A 259 12.23 17.50 10.19
CA ALA A 259 12.66 16.78 9.00
C ALA A 259 11.82 17.17 7.77
N ILE A 260 10.51 17.35 7.94
CA ILE A 260 9.58 17.73 6.87
C ILE A 260 9.84 19.19 6.45
N GLN A 261 10.08 20.08 7.42
CA GLN A 261 10.49 21.46 7.16
C GLN A 261 11.83 21.54 6.41
N ALA A 262 12.83 20.74 6.81
CA ALA A 262 14.12 20.66 6.14
C ALA A 262 13.98 20.22 4.67
N LEU A 263 13.12 19.23 4.40
CA LEU A 263 12.78 18.79 3.04
C LEU A 263 12.02 19.85 2.23
N GLY A 264 11.40 20.83 2.89
CA GLY A 264 10.68 21.93 2.25
C GLY A 264 9.31 21.53 1.72
N ILE A 265 8.67 20.54 2.32
CA ILE A 265 7.33 20.05 1.95
C ILE A 265 6.15 20.46 2.86
N PRO A 266 6.26 21.32 3.92
CA PRO A 266 5.11 21.71 4.75
C PRO A 266 3.91 22.23 3.95
N SER A 267 4.16 23.12 2.99
CA SER A 267 3.09 23.72 2.18
C SER A 267 2.38 22.73 1.26
N SER A 268 2.97 21.57 0.96
CA SER A 268 2.30 20.50 0.22
C SER A 268 1.35 19.72 1.13
N LEU A 269 1.70 19.54 2.40
CA LEU A 269 0.85 18.90 3.41
C LEU A 269 -0.31 19.80 3.83
N GLU A 270 -0.06 21.09 4.08
CA GLU A 270 -1.09 22.07 4.44
C GLU A 270 -2.14 22.25 3.33
N ARG A 271 -1.70 22.17 2.06
CA ARG A 271 -2.57 22.27 0.88
C ARG A 271 -3.17 20.94 0.45
N ALA A 272 -3.00 19.87 1.24
CA ALA A 272 -3.59 18.59 0.95
C ALA A 272 -5.10 18.74 0.75
N LYS A 273 -5.62 18.09 -0.30
CA LYS A 273 -7.05 18.09 -0.58
C LYS A 273 -7.69 16.92 0.12
N LEU A 274 -8.64 17.20 1.01
CA LEU A 274 -9.47 16.18 1.65
C LEU A 274 -10.87 16.19 1.04
N VAL A 275 -11.38 15.01 0.69
CA VAL A 275 -12.69 14.82 0.07
C VAL A 275 -13.41 13.67 0.77
N ALA A 276 -14.53 13.96 1.44
CA ALA A 276 -15.40 12.93 2.00
C ALA A 276 -16.30 12.30 0.91
N ARG A 277 -16.39 10.96 0.88
CA ARG A 277 -17.26 10.19 -0.01
C ARG A 277 -17.84 8.98 0.74
N GLY A 278 -19.14 9.03 1.06
CA GLY A 278 -19.77 8.00 1.89
C GLY A 278 -19.16 7.99 3.29
N THR A 279 -18.64 6.85 3.73
CA THR A 279 -17.90 6.71 5.01
C THR A 279 -16.42 7.03 4.89
N TRP A 280 -15.91 7.31 3.69
CA TRP A 280 -14.48 7.44 3.45
C TRP A 280 -14.04 8.89 3.35
N VAL A 281 -12.82 9.16 3.79
CA VAL A 281 -12.13 10.43 3.59
C VAL A 281 -10.90 10.17 2.72
N ARG A 282 -10.89 10.77 1.53
CA ARG A 282 -9.76 10.75 0.60
C ARG A 282 -8.87 11.96 0.85
N THR A 283 -7.61 11.74 1.17
CA THR A 283 -6.58 12.76 1.28
C THR A 283 -5.65 12.68 0.08
N ILE A 284 -5.38 13.80 -0.57
CA ILE A 284 -4.51 13.90 -1.75
C ILE A 284 -3.42 14.92 -1.46
N VAL A 285 -2.16 14.49 -1.52
CA VAL A 285 -0.99 15.37 -1.49
C VAL A 285 -0.26 15.21 -2.82
N ALA A 286 0.08 16.33 -3.44
CA ALA A 286 0.82 16.36 -4.70
C ALA A 286 1.98 17.36 -4.61
N ILE A 287 3.12 17.01 -5.19
CA ILE A 287 4.32 17.83 -5.27
C ILE A 287 4.70 17.92 -6.74
N GLY A 288 4.52 19.10 -7.34
CA GLY A 288 4.84 19.31 -8.75
C GLY A 288 6.34 19.23 -9.06
N PRO A 289 6.73 19.10 -10.34
CA PRO A 289 8.10 18.70 -10.72
C PRO A 289 9.21 19.59 -10.20
N ALA A 290 9.07 20.91 -10.35
CA ALA A 290 10.07 21.88 -9.87
C ALA A 290 10.22 21.85 -8.34
N HIS A 291 9.14 21.54 -7.60
CA HIS A 291 9.21 21.40 -6.16
C HIS A 291 9.87 20.09 -5.78
N LEU A 292 9.52 18.98 -6.44
CA LEU A 292 10.12 17.66 -6.20
C LEU A 292 11.65 17.71 -6.39
N GLN A 293 12.15 18.35 -7.45
CA GLN A 293 13.60 18.52 -7.67
C GLN A 293 14.29 19.22 -6.49
N ARG A 294 13.66 20.27 -5.91
CA ARG A 294 14.20 20.94 -4.72
C ARG A 294 14.18 20.04 -3.50
N VAL A 295 13.12 19.25 -3.32
CA VAL A 295 13.02 18.27 -2.23
C VAL A 295 14.14 17.24 -2.35
N VAL A 296 14.38 16.69 -3.54
CA VAL A 296 15.47 15.74 -3.81
C VAL A 296 16.84 16.35 -3.53
N ALA A 297 17.08 17.59 -3.97
CA ALA A 297 18.34 18.28 -3.71
C ALA A 297 18.59 18.46 -2.20
N ARG A 298 17.55 18.84 -1.44
CA ARG A 298 17.61 18.97 0.03
C ARG A 298 17.82 17.63 0.71
N ALA A 299 17.09 16.59 0.33
CA ALA A 299 17.24 15.24 0.85
C ALA A 299 18.66 14.70 0.61
N THR A 300 19.20 14.94 -0.58
CA THR A 300 20.57 14.54 -0.93
C THR A 300 21.61 15.26 -0.07
N ALA A 301 21.42 16.56 0.18
CA ALA A 301 22.30 17.31 1.07
C ALA A 301 22.23 16.79 2.51
N TYR A 302 21.02 16.51 2.98
CA TYR A 302 20.76 15.95 4.31
C TYR A 302 21.44 14.59 4.51
N LEU A 303 21.27 13.66 3.57
CA LEU A 303 21.92 12.34 3.63
C LEU A 303 23.45 12.42 3.63
N LYS A 304 24.03 13.44 2.99
CA LYS A 304 25.48 13.66 2.94
C LYS A 304 26.03 14.36 4.19
N GLY A 305 25.21 14.59 5.21
CA GLY A 305 25.61 15.32 6.42
C GLY A 305 25.93 16.80 6.17
N LYS A 306 25.46 17.37 5.04
CA LYS A 306 25.58 18.80 4.73
C LYS A 306 24.26 19.47 5.07
N SER A 307 24.04 19.72 6.37
CA SER A 307 22.93 20.56 6.87
C SER A 307 23.38 22.01 7.02
#